data_AF-A0A100Y4V6-F1
#
_entry.id   AF-A0A100Y4V6-F1
#
_cell.length_a   1.000
_cell.length_b   1.000
_cell.length_c   1.000
_cell.angle_alpha   90.00
_cell.angle_beta   90.00
_cell.angle_gamma   90.00
#
_symmetry.space_group_name_H-M   'P 1'
#
loop_
_entity.id
_entity.type
_entity.pdbx_description
1 polymer ?
#
loop_
_entity_poly.entity_id
_entity_poly.type
_entity_poly.pdbx_seq_one_letter_code
_entity_poly.pdbx_strand_id
1 'polypeptide(L)'
;MYRERLPKTWTVISVGIYLAMVVNLGIDTLPEDLGLWLIVSAAFLMVLLPCLAVPLSKAIYHRIVVDGDAGVLRVGRERIALADIDPASVQAALREPAPGAVARYAASAQAIDAPVPGLRAADRGEPRLVGGGWGVPLGMDIVVLTTRGGEDLSVATHDRPALLAALAAVLPARA
;
A
#
# COMPACT_ATOMS: atom_id res chain seq x y z
N MET A 1 -4.06 7.18 18.08
CA MET A 1 -3.00 6.73 17.16
C MET A 1 -3.57 5.76 16.13
N TYR A 2 -3.58 6.12 14.84
CA TYR A 2 -4.01 5.22 13.76
C TYR A 2 -2.81 4.52 13.13
N ARG A 3 -2.95 3.24 12.81
CA ARG A 3 -1.93 2.44 12.11
C ARG A 3 -2.61 1.54 11.09
N GLU A 4 -2.23 1.71 9.83
CA GLU A 4 -2.80 0.94 8.73
C GLU A 4 -2.48 -0.56 8.88
N ARG A 5 -3.47 -1.41 8.63
CA ARG A 5 -3.33 -2.87 8.56
C ARG A 5 -3.47 -3.30 7.11
N LEU A 6 -2.47 -4.00 6.59
CA LEU A 6 -2.56 -4.56 5.25
C LEU A 6 -3.42 -5.83 5.24
N PRO A 7 -4.25 -6.03 4.21
CA PRO A 7 -4.98 -7.26 4.02
C PRO A 7 -3.99 -8.40 3.78
N LYS A 8 -4.21 -9.52 4.49
CA LYS A 8 -3.39 -10.74 4.34
C LYS A 8 -3.87 -11.62 3.18
N THR A 9 -4.92 -11.22 2.46
CA THR A 9 -5.61 -12.04 1.46
C THR A 9 -4.65 -12.55 0.38
N TRP A 10 -3.78 -11.70 -0.15
CA TRP A 10 -2.80 -12.13 -1.16
C TRP A 10 -1.83 -13.18 -0.61
N THR A 11 -1.27 -12.94 0.58
CA THR A 11 -0.41 -13.91 1.27
C THR A 11 -1.13 -15.24 1.49
N VAL A 12 -2.39 -15.20 1.94
CA VAL A 12 -3.22 -16.40 2.15
C VAL A 12 -3.44 -17.16 0.84
N ILE A 13 -3.78 -16.45 -0.25
CA ILE A 13 -3.98 -17.05 -1.57
C ILE A 13 -2.68 -17.71 -2.07
N SER A 14 -1.56 -16.99 -2.05
CA SER A 14 -0.28 -17.53 -2.54
C SER A 14 0.17 -18.75 -1.73
N VAL A 15 0.05 -18.71 -0.40
CA VAL A 15 0.36 -19.86 0.46
C VAL A 15 -0.61 -21.02 0.21
N GLY A 16 -1.90 -20.74 0.05
CA GLY A 16 -2.90 -21.78 -0.25
C GLY A 16 -2.63 -22.51 -1.57
N ILE A 17 -2.32 -21.76 -2.63
CA ILE A 17 -1.94 -22.33 -3.95
C ILE A 17 -0.68 -23.19 -3.82
N TYR A 18 0.35 -22.68 -3.13
CA TYR A 18 1.58 -23.43 -2.90
C TYR A 18 1.32 -24.75 -2.19
N LEU A 19 0.56 -24.74 -1.09
CA LEU A 19 0.24 -25.95 -0.33
C LEU A 19 -0.55 -26.96 -1.19
N ALA A 20 -1.52 -26.49 -1.97
CA ALA A 20 -2.30 -27.35 -2.86
C ALA A 20 -1.39 -28.04 -3.90
N MET A 21 -0.44 -27.31 -4.50
CA MET A 21 0.52 -27.87 -5.45
C MET A 21 1.45 -28.91 -4.81
N VAL A 22 2.00 -28.62 -3.63
CA VAL A 22 2.89 -29.54 -2.90
C VAL A 22 2.17 -30.82 -2.49
N VAL A 23 0.92 -30.71 -2.01
CA VAL A 23 0.09 -31.87 -1.66
C VAL A 23 -0.23 -32.70 -2.90
N ASN A 24 -0.66 -32.07 -3.99
CA ASN A 24 -0.97 -32.76 -5.23
C ASN A 24 0.25 -33.53 -5.77
N LEU A 25 1.43 -32.90 -5.75
CA LEU A 25 2.67 -33.56 -6.14
C LEU A 25 2.99 -34.77 -5.24
N GLY A 26 2.71 -34.67 -3.94
CA GLY A 26 3.00 -35.73 -2.97
C GLY A 26 2.12 -36.97 -3.13
N ILE A 27 0.89 -36.82 -3.62
CA ILE A 27 -0.02 -37.94 -3.88
C ILE A 27 0.58 -38.90 -4.93
N ASP A 28 1.24 -38.36 -5.95
CA ASP A 28 1.76 -39.15 -7.07
C ASP A 28 3.20 -39.66 -6.86
N THR A 29 3.94 -39.10 -5.89
CA THR A 29 5.40 -39.34 -5.74
C THR A 29 5.79 -40.06 -4.46
N LEU A 30 4.91 -40.11 -3.45
CA LEU A 30 5.21 -40.76 -2.18
C LEU A 30 4.67 -42.21 -2.15
N PRO A 31 5.45 -43.17 -1.63
CA PRO A 31 6.70 -42.99 -0.87
C PRO A 31 8.00 -43.10 -1.71
N GLU A 32 7.91 -43.52 -2.96
CA GLU A 32 9.05 -43.97 -3.76
C GLU A 32 10.08 -42.86 -4.04
N ASP A 33 9.62 -41.62 -4.21
CA ASP A 33 10.44 -40.49 -4.66
C ASP A 33 10.45 -39.31 -3.68
N LEU A 34 10.55 -39.60 -2.37
CA LEU A 34 10.59 -38.57 -1.31
C LEU A 34 11.63 -37.46 -1.57
N GLY A 35 12.82 -37.83 -2.05
CA GLY A 35 13.88 -36.87 -2.35
C GLY A 35 13.50 -35.90 -3.48
N LEU A 36 12.90 -36.41 -4.55
CA LEU A 36 12.42 -35.60 -5.67
C LEU A 36 11.27 -34.68 -5.22
N TRP A 37 10.33 -35.22 -4.44
CA TRP A 37 9.22 -34.45 -3.88
C TRP A 37 9.71 -33.25 -3.06
N LEU A 38 10.73 -33.44 -2.20
CA LEU A 38 11.34 -32.37 -1.41
C LEU A 38 12.03 -31.32 -2.30
N ILE A 39 12.81 -31.75 -3.30
CA ILE A 39 13.53 -30.84 -4.22
C ILE A 39 12.55 -29.96 -4.99
N VAL A 40 11.49 -30.56 -5.55
CA VAL A 40 10.49 -29.83 -6.32
C VAL A 40 9.68 -28.89 -5.42
N SER A 41 9.32 -29.32 -4.21
CA SER A 41 8.65 -28.47 -3.22
C SER A 41 9.50 -27.26 -2.81
N ALA A 42 10.82 -27.44 -2.69
CA ALA A 42 11.76 -26.36 -2.43
C ALA A 42 11.89 -25.39 -3.63
N ALA A 43 11.88 -25.91 -4.87
CA ALA A 43 11.86 -25.08 -6.07
C ALA A 43 10.60 -24.21 -6.16
N PHE A 44 9.42 -24.77 -5.83
CA PHE A 44 8.18 -24.00 -5.74
C PHE A 44 8.25 -22.92 -4.65
N LEU A 45 8.92 -23.19 -3.53
CA LEU A 45 9.12 -22.19 -2.48
C LEU A 45 9.92 -20.99 -3.00
N MET A 46 10.95 -21.21 -3.85
CA MET A 46 11.73 -20.13 -4.44
C MET A 46 10.88 -19.19 -5.31
N VAL A 47 9.83 -19.71 -5.96
CA VAL A 47 8.86 -18.91 -6.73
C VAL A 47 7.87 -18.19 -5.80
N LEU A 48 7.48 -18.81 -4.68
CA LEU A 48 6.58 -18.19 -3.70
C LEU A 48 7.23 -16.98 -3.01
N LEU A 49 8.54 -17.03 -2.74
CA LEU A 49 9.27 -15.95 -2.05
C LEU A 49 9.07 -14.56 -2.68
N PRO A 50 9.27 -14.32 -3.99
CA PRO A 50 9.02 -13.02 -4.60
C PRO A 50 7.53 -12.61 -4.54
N CYS A 51 6.60 -13.56 -4.62
CA CYS A 51 5.16 -13.27 -4.48
C CYS A 51 4.81 -12.75 -3.06
N LEU A 52 5.54 -13.20 -2.04
CA LEU A 52 5.42 -12.73 -0.66
C LEU A 52 6.32 -11.52 -0.35
N ALA A 53 7.39 -11.30 -1.11
CA ALA A 53 8.34 -10.22 -0.86
C ALA A 53 7.67 -8.84 -0.99
N VAL A 54 6.79 -8.65 -1.96
CA VAL A 54 6.08 -7.38 -2.20
C VAL A 54 5.16 -6.99 -1.03
N PRO A 55 4.19 -7.82 -0.60
CA PRO A 55 3.33 -7.47 0.54
C PRO A 55 4.12 -7.36 1.85
N LEU A 56 5.17 -8.17 2.02
CA LEU A 56 6.02 -8.14 3.21
C LEU A 56 6.84 -6.85 3.28
N SER A 57 7.46 -6.45 2.17
CA SER A 57 8.19 -5.18 2.07
C SER A 57 7.28 -4.00 2.42
N LYS A 58 6.05 -4.01 1.91
CA LYS A 58 5.07 -2.96 2.25
C LYS A 58 4.67 -3.00 3.73
N ALA A 59 4.45 -4.18 4.30
CA ALA A 59 4.11 -4.34 5.72
C ALA A 59 5.20 -3.84 6.68
N ILE A 60 6.47 -3.93 6.25
CA ILE A 60 7.63 -3.54 7.07
C ILE A 60 7.97 -2.05 6.84
N TYR A 61 8.03 -1.58 5.59
CA TYR A 61 8.69 -0.31 5.24
C TYR A 61 7.75 0.81 4.80
N HIS A 62 6.51 0.53 4.39
CA HIS A 62 5.63 1.52 3.75
C HIS A 62 4.29 1.71 4.47
N ARG A 63 4.32 1.72 5.80
CA ARG A 63 3.10 1.75 6.63
C ARG A 63 2.65 3.18 6.91
N ILE A 64 1.35 3.43 6.82
CA ILE A 64 0.75 4.71 7.22
C ILE A 64 0.47 4.70 8.73
N VAL A 65 0.94 5.73 9.42
CA VAL A 65 0.70 5.99 10.85
C VAL A 65 0.31 7.44 11.05
N VAL A 66 -0.81 7.67 11.71
CA VAL A 66 -1.20 9.02 12.19
C VAL A 66 -0.93 9.05 13.69
N ASP A 67 0.06 9.85 14.07
CA ASP A 67 0.47 10.08 15.44
C ASP A 67 0.06 11.50 15.86
N GLY A 68 -1.09 11.60 16.53
CA GLY A 68 -1.63 12.87 17.00
C GLY A 68 -0.80 13.49 18.12
N ASP A 69 -0.18 12.67 18.98
CA ASP A 69 0.59 13.14 20.12
C ASP A 69 1.93 13.72 19.67
N ALA A 70 2.58 13.07 18.71
CA ALA A 70 3.81 13.57 18.09
C ALA A 70 3.55 14.61 16.98
N GLY A 71 2.30 14.86 16.62
CA GLY A 71 1.95 15.83 15.58
C GLY A 71 2.42 15.44 14.18
N VAL A 72 2.56 14.15 13.87
CA VAL A 72 3.14 13.68 12.60
C VAL A 72 2.29 12.61 11.89
N LEU A 73 2.17 12.77 10.57
CA LEU A 73 1.74 11.74 9.64
C LEU A 73 2.99 11.05 9.08
N ARG A 74 3.13 9.75 9.36
CA ARG A 74 4.19 8.92 8.79
C ARG A 74 3.61 8.13 7.63
N VAL A 75 4.19 8.29 6.45
CA VAL A 75 3.85 7.49 5.26
C VAL A 75 5.14 6.81 4.84
N GLY A 76 5.26 5.52 5.12
CA GLY A 76 6.49 4.77 4.86
C GLY A 76 7.74 5.42 5.45
N ARG A 77 8.65 5.87 4.58
CA ARG A 77 9.91 6.54 4.96
C ARG A 77 9.75 8.04 5.24
N GLU A 78 8.64 8.63 4.84
CA GLU A 78 8.40 10.06 4.97
C GLU A 78 7.66 10.41 6.26
N ARG A 79 7.97 11.58 6.80
CA ARG A 79 7.33 12.18 7.98
C ARG A 79 6.85 13.57 7.59
N ILE A 80 5.55 13.77 7.66
CA ILE A 80 4.86 15.02 7.34
C ILE A 80 4.32 15.56 8.65
N ALA A 81 4.60 16.83 8.98
CA ALA A 81 3.99 17.42 10.17
C ALA A 81 2.49 17.61 9.93
N LEU A 82 1.67 17.21 10.90
CA LEU A 82 0.21 17.42 10.82
C LEU A 82 -0.13 18.91 10.73
N ALA A 83 0.71 19.77 11.30
CA ALA A 83 0.57 21.22 11.18
C ALA A 83 0.65 21.70 9.71
N ASP A 84 1.38 21.00 8.85
CA ASP A 84 1.56 21.38 7.44
C ASP A 84 0.40 20.90 6.55
N ILE A 85 -0.45 19.98 7.02
CA ILE A 85 -1.60 19.50 6.26
C ILE A 85 -2.74 20.52 6.35
N ASP A 86 -3.36 20.84 5.22
CA ASP A 86 -4.56 21.68 5.21
C ASP A 86 -5.79 20.87 5.67
N PRO A 87 -6.43 21.24 6.79
CA PRO A 87 -7.62 20.54 7.26
C PRO A 87 -8.77 20.59 6.24
N ALA A 88 -8.87 21.65 5.42
CA ALA A 88 -9.93 21.75 4.42
C ALA A 88 -9.80 20.67 3.34
N SER A 89 -8.57 20.33 2.93
CA SER A 89 -8.31 19.24 1.99
C SER A 89 -8.78 17.89 2.54
N VAL A 90 -8.51 17.59 3.82
CA VAL A 90 -9.00 16.36 4.47
C VAL A 90 -10.52 16.31 4.52
N GLN A 91 -11.17 17.43 4.84
CA GLN A 91 -12.63 17.52 4.87
C GLN A 91 -13.25 17.41 3.47
N ALA A 92 -12.59 17.94 2.44
CA ALA A 92 -13.00 17.75 1.05
C ALA A 92 -12.90 16.27 0.65
N ALA A 93 -11.77 15.63 0.93
CA ALA A 93 -11.55 14.21 0.64
C ALA A 93 -12.53 13.29 1.38
N LEU A 94 -13.01 13.67 2.58
CA LEU A 94 -14.05 12.94 3.33
C LEU A 94 -15.42 12.98 2.66
N ARG A 95 -15.71 14.05 1.91
CA ARG A 95 -17.00 14.22 1.21
C ARG A 95 -17.02 13.54 -0.16
N GLU A 96 -15.85 13.25 -0.70
CA GLU A 96 -15.75 12.51 -1.96
C GLU A 96 -16.16 11.04 -1.77
N PRO A 97 -16.98 10.50 -2.69
CA PRO A 97 -17.32 9.09 -2.65
C PRO A 97 -16.06 8.23 -2.85
N ALA A 98 -15.94 7.17 -2.04
CA ALA A 98 -14.82 6.25 -2.18
C ALA A 98 -14.85 5.57 -3.57
N PRO A 99 -13.72 5.50 -4.28
CA PRO A 99 -13.67 4.88 -5.59
C PRO A 99 -13.96 3.37 -5.53
N GLY A 100 -14.72 2.89 -6.52
CA GLY A 100 -14.97 1.46 -6.70
C GLY A 100 -13.69 0.68 -6.97
N ALA A 101 -13.75 -0.66 -6.85
CA ALA A 101 -12.58 -1.52 -7.03
C ALA A 101 -11.89 -1.32 -8.39
N VAL A 102 -12.65 -1.28 -9.48
CA VAL A 102 -12.11 -1.08 -10.83
C VAL A 102 -11.37 0.26 -10.96
N ALA A 103 -11.96 1.34 -10.43
CA ALA A 103 -11.34 2.66 -10.45
C ALA A 103 -10.03 2.68 -9.65
N ARG A 104 -9.98 2.04 -8.48
CA ARG A 104 -8.76 1.89 -7.68
C ARG A 104 -7.66 1.14 -8.45
N TYR A 105 -8.01 0.04 -9.11
CA TYR A 105 -7.04 -0.71 -9.94
C TYR A 105 -6.50 0.14 -11.09
N ALA A 106 -7.37 0.84 -11.81
CA ALA A 106 -6.95 1.72 -12.90
C ALA A 106 -6.04 2.85 -12.42
N ALA A 107 -6.43 3.55 -11.34
CA ALA A 107 -5.66 4.65 -10.77
C ALA A 107 -4.29 4.17 -10.25
N SER A 108 -4.27 3.09 -9.46
CA SER A 108 -3.01 2.54 -8.93
C SER A 108 -2.05 2.03 -10.00
N ALA A 109 -2.57 1.48 -11.11
CA ALA A 109 -1.73 1.03 -12.23
C ALA A 109 -1.04 2.18 -12.98
N GLN A 110 -1.64 3.37 -12.97
CA GLN A 110 -1.12 4.56 -13.66
C GLN A 110 -0.34 5.51 -12.73
N ALA A 111 -0.48 5.34 -11.41
CA ALA A 111 0.18 6.18 -10.42
C ALA A 111 1.65 5.80 -10.26
N ILE A 112 2.48 6.39 -11.12
CA ILE A 112 3.95 6.22 -11.18
C ILE A 112 4.60 7.55 -10.84
N ASP A 113 5.55 7.55 -9.90
CA ASP A 113 6.37 8.71 -9.55
C ASP A 113 7.83 8.28 -9.44
N ALA A 114 8.39 7.89 -10.58
CA ALA A 114 9.77 7.43 -10.66
C ALA A 114 10.70 8.64 -10.90
N PRO A 115 11.94 8.63 -10.38
CA PRO A 115 12.90 9.73 -10.54
C PRO A 115 13.50 9.83 -11.95
N VAL A 116 12.71 9.53 -12.99
CA VAL A 116 13.08 9.50 -14.40
C VAL A 116 12.25 10.58 -15.14
N PRO A 117 12.85 11.41 -16.01
CA PRO A 117 12.12 12.40 -16.79
C PRO A 117 10.91 11.80 -17.52
N GLY A 118 9.76 12.47 -17.43
CA GLY A 118 8.49 12.01 -18.00
C GLY A 118 7.71 10.99 -17.16
N LEU A 119 8.34 10.42 -16.12
CA LEU A 119 7.70 9.50 -15.16
C LEU A 119 7.59 10.08 -13.75
N ARG A 120 8.14 11.28 -13.51
CA ARG A 120 7.93 12.02 -12.25
C ARG A 120 6.54 12.61 -12.24
N ALA A 121 5.91 12.65 -11.06
CA ALA A 121 4.64 13.33 -10.87
C ALA A 121 4.74 14.82 -11.26
N ALA A 122 5.83 15.47 -10.86
CA ALA A 122 6.11 16.88 -11.20
C ALA A 122 6.17 17.16 -12.71
N ASP A 123 6.71 16.24 -13.51
CA ASP A 123 6.80 16.42 -14.97
C ASP A 123 5.42 16.36 -15.65
N ARG A 124 4.43 15.76 -14.97
CA ARG A 124 3.06 15.53 -15.48
C ARG A 124 2.02 16.42 -14.79
N GLY A 125 2.44 17.30 -13.88
CA GLY A 125 1.54 18.13 -13.08
C GLY A 125 0.66 17.32 -12.12
N GLU A 126 1.10 16.13 -11.72
CA GLU A 126 0.38 15.25 -10.80
C GLU A 126 0.84 15.45 -9.35
N PRO A 127 -0.03 15.16 -8.35
CA PRO A 127 0.35 15.20 -6.95
C PRO A 127 1.50 14.24 -6.64
N ARG A 128 2.45 14.67 -5.80
CA ARG A 128 3.66 13.90 -5.46
C ARG A 128 3.31 12.66 -4.66
N LEU A 129 3.83 11.50 -5.05
CA LEU A 129 3.62 10.28 -4.27
C LEU A 129 4.44 10.31 -2.98
N VAL A 130 3.78 10.22 -1.84
CA VAL A 130 4.44 10.12 -0.53
C VAL A 130 4.58 8.67 -0.07
N GLY A 131 5.70 8.38 0.58
CA GLY A 131 6.01 7.02 1.06
C GLY A 131 7.38 6.51 0.66
N GLY A 132 8.12 7.28 -0.16
CA GLY A 132 9.38 6.86 -0.76
C GLY A 132 9.25 5.67 -1.72
N GLY A 133 8.07 5.43 -2.28
CA GLY A 133 7.86 4.49 -3.40
C GLY A 133 7.88 5.22 -4.74
N TRP A 134 8.04 4.49 -5.84
CA TRP A 134 7.92 5.04 -7.20
C TRP A 134 6.59 4.71 -7.88
N GLY A 135 5.68 4.09 -7.15
CA GLY A 135 4.35 3.78 -7.63
C GLY A 135 3.44 3.24 -6.54
N VAL A 136 2.15 3.20 -6.86
CA VAL A 136 1.09 2.75 -5.96
C VAL A 136 0.85 1.25 -6.14
N PRO A 137 0.82 0.43 -5.07
CA PRO A 137 0.48 -0.98 -5.22
C PRO A 137 -0.92 -1.16 -5.80
N LEU A 138 -1.04 -2.12 -6.71
CA LEU A 138 -2.28 -2.38 -7.44
C LEU A 138 -3.47 -2.62 -6.49
N GLY A 139 -4.59 -1.98 -6.81
CA GLY A 139 -5.85 -2.07 -6.07
C GLY A 139 -5.90 -1.20 -4.82
N MET A 140 -4.85 -0.43 -4.51
CA MET A 140 -4.89 0.59 -3.47
C MET A 140 -5.67 1.81 -3.92
N ASP A 141 -6.27 2.47 -2.95
CA ASP A 141 -6.81 3.80 -3.13
C ASP A 141 -5.70 4.85 -3.00
N ILE A 142 -5.91 6.01 -3.62
CA ILE A 142 -5.00 7.16 -3.57
C ILE A 142 -5.80 8.33 -3.01
N VAL A 143 -5.36 8.83 -1.86
CA VAL A 143 -5.92 10.03 -1.24
C VAL A 143 -4.97 11.18 -1.51
N VAL A 144 -5.46 12.24 -2.16
CA VAL A 144 -4.71 13.47 -2.35
C VAL A 144 -4.94 14.38 -1.15
N LEU A 145 -3.86 14.83 -0.53
CA LEU A 145 -3.85 15.76 0.59
C LEU A 145 -3.06 17.00 0.21
N THR A 146 -3.65 18.17 0.39
CA THR A 146 -2.99 19.44 0.13
C THR A 146 -2.32 19.94 1.41
N THR A 147 -1.08 20.38 1.29
CA THR A 147 -0.38 21.08 2.37
C THR A 147 -0.83 22.53 2.44
N ARG A 148 -0.61 23.18 3.58
CA ARG A 148 -0.83 24.63 3.74
C ARG A 148 0.04 25.47 2.82
N GLY A 149 1.16 24.91 2.33
CA GLY A 149 2.01 25.52 1.31
C GLY A 149 1.50 25.36 -0.12
N GLY A 150 0.37 24.66 -0.33
CA GLY A 150 -0.23 24.42 -1.65
C GLY A 150 0.36 23.24 -2.42
N GLU A 151 1.25 22.45 -1.82
CA GLU A 151 1.72 21.19 -2.41
C GLU A 151 0.67 20.09 -2.25
N ASP A 152 0.34 19.39 -3.33
CA ASP A 152 -0.54 18.21 -3.30
C ASP A 152 0.26 16.91 -3.15
N LEU A 153 -0.12 16.11 -2.17
CA LEU A 153 0.52 14.86 -1.78
C LEU A 153 -0.43 13.66 -1.99
N SER A 154 -0.02 12.68 -2.78
CA SER A 154 -0.74 11.42 -2.99
C SER A 154 -0.33 10.38 -1.96
N VAL A 155 -1.27 9.94 -1.12
CA VAL A 155 -1.10 8.88 -0.11
C VAL A 155 -1.83 7.61 -0.55
N ALA A 156 -1.08 6.55 -0.79
CA ALA A 156 -1.63 5.24 -1.14
C ALA A 156 -2.12 4.47 0.09
N THR A 157 -3.44 4.25 0.22
CA THR A 157 -4.07 3.58 1.38
C THR A 157 -5.01 2.43 0.97
N HIS A 158 -5.11 1.40 1.83
CA HIS A 158 -6.12 0.36 1.71
C HIS A 158 -7.44 0.73 2.37
N ASP A 159 -7.41 1.68 3.31
CA ASP A 159 -8.55 2.09 4.12
C ASP A 159 -8.64 3.62 4.13
N ARG A 160 -9.18 4.16 3.03
CA ARG A 160 -9.43 5.61 2.88
C ARG A 160 -10.32 6.15 4.01
N PRO A 161 -11.45 5.53 4.37
CA PRO A 161 -12.30 6.03 5.44
C PRO A 161 -11.56 6.12 6.78
N ALA A 162 -10.84 5.07 7.19
CA ALA A 162 -10.15 5.09 8.48
C ALA A 162 -8.98 6.08 8.51
N LEU A 163 -8.23 6.20 7.40
CA LEU A 163 -7.16 7.20 7.28
C LEU A 163 -7.71 8.62 7.40
N LEU A 164 -8.74 8.96 6.61
CA LEU A 164 -9.32 10.29 6.59
C LEU A 164 -10.01 10.65 7.92
N ALA A 165 -10.71 9.68 8.53
CA ALA A 165 -11.29 9.87 9.86
C ALA A 165 -10.21 10.11 10.92
N ALA A 166 -9.09 9.37 10.87
CA ALA A 166 -7.97 9.59 11.78
C ALA A 166 -7.33 10.96 11.60
N LEU A 167 -7.15 11.42 10.35
CA LEU A 167 -6.63 12.75 10.05
C LEU A 167 -7.59 13.85 10.52
N ALA A 168 -8.88 13.71 10.26
CA ALA A 168 -9.89 14.68 10.70
C ALA A 168 -10.02 14.76 12.22
N ALA A 169 -9.75 13.68 12.94
CA ALA A 169 -9.77 13.67 14.40
C ALA A 169 -8.60 14.44 15.03
N VAL A 170 -7.45 14.51 14.35
CA VAL A 170 -6.23 15.18 14.87
C VAL A 170 -6.01 16.57 14.28
N LEU A 171 -6.62 16.89 13.14
CA LEU A 171 -6.55 18.20 12.50
C LEU A 171 -7.76 19.03 12.94
N PRO A 172 -7.56 20.16 13.65
CA PRO A 172 -8.67 21.02 14.03
C PRO A 172 -9.37 21.53 12.76
N ALA A 173 -10.70 21.44 12.73
CA ALA A 173 -11.49 22.18 11.75
C ALA A 173 -11.16 23.67 11.94
N ARG A 174 -10.79 24.35 10.85
CA ARG A 174 -10.60 25.81 10.90
C ARG A 174 -11.91 26.42 11.43
N ALA A 175 -11.80 27.17 12.52
CA ALA A 175 -12.84 28.08 12.98
C ALA A 175 -13.02 29.23 11.98
#